data_AF-A0AAN8Z633-F1
#
_entry.id   AF-A0AAN8Z633-F1
#
_cell.length_a   1.000
_cell.length_b   1.000
_cell.length_c   1.000
_cell.angle_alpha   90.00
_cell.angle_beta   90.00
_cell.angle_gamma   90.00
#
_symmetry.space_group_name_H-M   'P 1'
#
loop_
_entity.id
_entity.type
_entity.pdbx_description
1 polymer ?
#
loop_
_entity_poly.entity_id
_entity_poly.type
_entity_poly.pdbx_seq_one_letter_code
_entity_poly.pdbx_strand_id
1 'polypeptide(L)'
;MGYAKLSTSNGEDVLEKIWLGYDTFGDCCSIGVSRRRPQEDPPNGSCFSVGVLHGSMNSCEDFDGAEPPPAVELKVMDRHVVMNNEILKVTLAKPEGYVTRIKYSGMKNVLQNNQEHDRGYWDIVCGQPTLKNGVFRLRATNFSIITQNESQVELSFSNTWDPNSEDYFSKSVPLKVDIRYIMLSGRPGFYAYAIFEREEKWPALYVDQLRIAFKLGMKK
;
A
#
# COMPACT_ATOMS: atom_id res chain seq x y z
N MET A 1 -14.43 -9.32 9.72
CA MET A 1 -14.39 -9.48 8.25
C MET A 1 -14.53 -8.08 7.67
N GLY A 2 -13.50 -7.57 6.97
CA GLY A 2 -13.57 -6.28 6.28
C GLY A 2 -13.92 -6.47 4.81
N TYR A 3 -14.35 -5.41 4.13
CA TYR A 3 -14.58 -5.40 2.69
C TYR A 3 -13.60 -4.42 2.04
N ALA A 4 -12.97 -4.80 0.93
CA ALA A 4 -12.14 -3.93 0.11
C ALA A 4 -13.00 -3.49 -1.04
N LYS A 5 -12.99 -2.20 -1.31
CA LYS A 5 -13.62 -1.64 -2.49
C LYS A 5 -12.59 -1.70 -3.61
N LEU A 6 -12.75 -2.66 -4.52
CA LEU A 6 -12.02 -2.65 -5.79
C LEU A 6 -12.78 -1.75 -6.75
N SER A 7 -12.24 -0.57 -7.06
CA SER A 7 -12.83 0.30 -8.09
C SER A 7 -12.22 -0.05 -9.45
N THR A 8 -13.04 -0.45 -10.42
CA THR A 8 -12.59 -0.60 -11.80
C THR A 8 -12.76 0.70 -12.59
N SER A 9 -11.98 0.90 -13.66
CA SER A 9 -12.08 2.06 -14.57
C SER A 9 -13.47 2.25 -15.18
N ASN A 10 -14.30 1.21 -15.14
CA ASN A 10 -15.65 1.20 -15.72
C ASN A 10 -16.72 1.61 -14.69
N GLY A 11 -16.32 1.98 -13.46
CA GLY A 11 -17.24 2.35 -12.39
C GLY A 11 -17.94 1.17 -11.72
N GLU A 12 -17.60 -0.07 -12.08
CA GLU A 12 -18.08 -1.25 -11.38
C GLU A 12 -17.22 -1.47 -10.14
N ASP A 13 -17.81 -1.18 -8.98
CA ASP A 13 -17.25 -1.49 -7.67
C ASP A 13 -17.47 -2.98 -7.37
N VAL A 14 -16.39 -3.77 -7.39
CA VAL A 14 -16.46 -5.18 -7.00
C VAL A 14 -16.09 -5.29 -5.52
N LEU A 15 -17.03 -5.78 -4.71
CA LEU A 15 -16.77 -6.10 -3.31
C LEU A 15 -16.10 -7.48 -3.24
N GLU A 16 -14.77 -7.50 -3.12
CA GLU A 16 -14.04 -8.73 -2.82
C GLU A 16 -13.82 -8.91 -1.31
N LYS A 17 -13.84 -10.17 -0.87
CA LYS A 17 -13.66 -10.53 0.55
C LYS A 17 -12.21 -10.23 0.96
N ILE A 18 -12.02 -9.27 1.89
CA ILE A 18 -10.74 -9.09 2.57
C ILE A 18 -10.58 -10.20 3.60
N TRP A 19 -9.42 -10.84 3.56
CA TRP A 19 -8.95 -11.62 4.70
C TRP A 19 -7.99 -10.74 5.52
N LEU A 20 -8.36 -10.50 6.77
CA LEU A 20 -7.39 -10.10 7.79
C LEU A 20 -6.75 -11.40 8.28
N GLY A 21 -5.60 -11.74 7.71
CA GLY A 21 -4.84 -12.91 8.12
C GLY A 21 -3.83 -12.52 9.18
N TYR A 22 -3.90 -13.17 10.35
CA TYR A 22 -2.70 -13.40 11.16
C TYR A 22 -1.97 -14.53 10.45
N ASP A 23 -0.88 -14.20 9.75
CA ASP A 23 -0.10 -15.22 9.06
C ASP A 23 0.57 -16.12 10.11
N THR A 24 0.40 -17.44 9.99
CA THR A 24 0.90 -18.40 11.00
C THR A 24 2.44 -18.57 10.95
N PHE A 25 3.11 -17.80 10.07
CA PHE A 25 4.56 -17.72 9.95
C PHE A 25 5.22 -16.53 10.66
N GLY A 26 4.48 -15.72 11.42
CA GLY A 26 5.06 -14.71 12.33
C GLY A 26 4.10 -13.59 12.71
N ASP A 27 4.50 -12.74 13.67
CA ASP A 27 3.74 -11.61 14.25
C ASP A 27 3.49 -10.45 13.25
N CYS A 28 2.84 -10.74 12.13
CA CYS A 28 2.57 -9.79 11.04
C CYS A 28 1.07 -9.50 10.96
N CYS A 29 0.71 -8.21 10.85
CA CYS A 29 -0.63 -7.80 10.46
C CYS A 29 -0.66 -7.63 8.95
N SER A 30 -1.42 -8.46 8.25
CA SER A 30 -1.56 -8.42 6.79
C SER A 30 -3.00 -8.22 6.37
N ILE A 31 -3.18 -7.40 5.34
CA ILE A 31 -4.49 -7.16 4.72
C ILE A 31 -4.34 -7.54 3.27
N GLY A 32 -5.10 -8.57 2.87
CA GLY A 32 -5.04 -9.13 1.53
C GLY A 32 -6.40 -9.17 0.86
N VAL A 33 -6.40 -8.96 -0.45
CA VAL A 33 -7.53 -9.25 -1.32
C VAL A 33 -7.17 -10.48 -2.16
N SER A 34 -8.07 -11.45 -2.22
CA SER A 34 -7.89 -12.67 -3.02
C SER A 34 -9.16 -12.96 -3.81
N ARG A 35 -8.99 -13.13 -5.11
CA ARG A 35 -10.07 -13.44 -6.04
C ARG A 35 -10.30 -14.95 -6.03
N ARG A 36 -11.40 -15.42 -5.43
CA ARG A 36 -11.82 -16.83 -5.60
C ARG A 36 -12.23 -17.04 -7.04
N ARG A 37 -11.49 -17.85 -7.80
CA ARG A 37 -11.76 -18.25 -9.20
C ARG A 37 -13.25 -18.20 -9.58
N PRO A 38 -13.66 -17.27 -10.46
CA PRO A 38 -14.73 -17.49 -11.42
C PRO A 38 -14.13 -17.61 -12.82
N GLN A 39 -14.84 -18.32 -13.70
CA GLN A 39 -14.42 -18.78 -15.04
C GLN A 39 -14.37 -17.66 -16.11
N GLU A 40 -14.19 -16.40 -15.74
CA GLU A 40 -14.20 -15.29 -16.72
C GLU A 40 -13.04 -14.31 -16.46
N ASP A 41 -12.25 -14.10 -17.52
CA ASP A 41 -11.19 -13.10 -17.57
C ASP A 41 -11.78 -11.70 -17.35
N PRO A 42 -11.11 -10.82 -16.59
CA PRO A 42 -11.57 -9.44 -16.46
C PRO A 42 -11.56 -8.74 -17.83
N PRO A 43 -12.52 -7.84 -18.12
CA PRO A 43 -12.60 -7.16 -19.40
C PRO A 43 -11.33 -6.34 -19.69
N ASN A 44 -11.01 -6.22 -20.98
CA ASN A 44 -9.80 -5.56 -21.50
C ASN A 44 -9.62 -4.14 -20.94
N GLY A 45 -8.40 -3.81 -20.47
CA GLY A 45 -8.07 -2.48 -19.91
C GLY A 45 -8.38 -2.30 -18.42
N SER A 46 -8.59 -3.38 -17.67
CA SER A 46 -8.99 -3.33 -16.26
C SER A 46 -7.94 -2.67 -15.36
N CYS A 47 -8.32 -1.56 -14.74
CA CYS A 47 -7.64 -0.98 -13.57
C CYS A 47 -8.30 -1.50 -12.29
N PHE A 48 -7.55 -1.72 -11.21
CA PHE A 48 -8.12 -2.01 -9.89
C PHE A 48 -7.33 -1.36 -8.77
N SER A 49 -8.01 -0.97 -7.70
CA SER A 49 -7.44 -0.35 -6.51
C SER A 49 -7.65 -1.21 -5.25
N VAL A 50 -6.59 -1.46 -4.47
CA VAL A 50 -6.71 -2.09 -3.15
C VAL A 50 -6.30 -1.09 -2.09
N GLY A 51 -7.18 -0.82 -1.13
CA GLY A 51 -6.96 0.17 -0.07
C GLY A 51 -7.05 -0.41 1.34
N VAL A 52 -6.22 0.10 2.24
CA VAL A 52 -6.32 -0.10 3.69
C VAL A 52 -6.67 1.21 4.37
N LEU A 53 -7.80 1.23 5.07
CA LEU A 53 -8.15 2.28 6.00
C LEU A 53 -7.72 1.81 7.40
N HIS A 54 -6.69 2.42 7.98
CA HIS A 54 -6.39 2.23 9.40
C HIS A 54 -6.86 3.47 10.16
N GLY A 55 -7.99 3.32 10.85
CA GLY A 55 -8.54 4.34 11.73
C GLY A 55 -9.55 3.69 12.66
N SER A 56 -9.13 3.44 13.90
CA SER A 56 -10.08 3.18 14.99
C SER A 56 -9.66 4.04 16.16
N MET A 57 -10.56 4.95 16.57
CA MET A 57 -10.77 5.27 17.97
C MET A 57 -12.14 5.90 18.16
N ASN A 58 -12.76 5.48 19.26
CA ASN A 58 -14.06 5.92 19.75
C ASN A 58 -14.06 7.42 20.12
N SER A 59 -15.30 7.91 20.24
CA SER A 59 -15.76 9.22 20.72
C SER A 59 -15.42 10.42 19.85
N CYS A 60 -16.39 10.79 18.99
CA CYS A 60 -16.63 12.16 18.60
C CYS A 60 -17.06 12.92 19.86
N GLU A 61 -16.14 13.59 20.53
CA GLU A 61 -16.52 14.67 21.45
C GLU A 61 -16.51 15.96 20.63
N ASP A 62 -17.70 16.49 20.36
CA ASP A 62 -17.91 17.82 19.78
C ASP A 62 -17.40 18.87 20.79
N PHE A 63 -16.14 19.27 20.65
CA PHE A 63 -15.62 20.47 21.29
C PHE A 63 -15.76 21.65 20.33
N ASP A 64 -16.89 22.36 20.45
CA ASP A 64 -17.06 23.72 19.93
C ASP A 64 -15.96 24.62 20.53
N GLY A 65 -14.88 24.83 19.77
CA GLY A 65 -13.73 25.65 20.18
C GLY A 65 -12.35 25.02 19.97
N ALA A 66 -12.24 23.81 19.40
CA ALA A 66 -10.94 23.21 19.11
C ALA A 66 -10.19 23.98 18.00
N GLU A 67 -8.94 24.37 18.25
CA GLU A 67 -8.05 24.90 17.21
C GLU A 67 -7.98 23.93 16.03
N PRO A 68 -7.92 24.44 14.78
CA PRO A 68 -7.83 23.59 13.61
C PRO A 68 -6.61 22.67 13.74
N PRO A 69 -6.73 21.40 13.33
CA PRO A 69 -5.65 20.46 13.50
C PRO A 69 -4.41 20.93 12.71
N PRO A 70 -3.19 20.70 13.23
CA PRO A 70 -1.96 21.15 12.60
C PRO A 70 -1.77 20.62 11.17
N ALA A 71 -1.11 21.41 10.34
CA ALA A 71 -0.87 21.07 8.95
C ALA A 71 -0.04 19.78 8.82
N VAL A 72 -0.28 19.00 7.76
CA VAL A 72 0.54 17.83 7.46
C VAL A 72 1.93 18.29 6.98
N GLU A 73 2.97 17.92 7.71
CA GLU A 73 4.35 18.17 7.31
C GLU A 73 4.86 17.05 6.40
N LEU A 74 5.53 17.45 5.31
CA LEU A 74 6.22 16.55 4.40
C LEU A 74 7.71 16.89 4.36
N LYS A 75 8.56 15.90 4.63
CA LYS A 75 10.01 16.00 4.46
C LYS A 75 10.51 14.98 3.45
N VAL A 76 10.97 15.45 2.29
CA VAL A 76 11.60 14.62 1.26
C VAL A 76 13.12 14.64 1.45
N MET A 77 13.74 13.46 1.47
CA MET A 77 15.19 13.26 1.56
C MET A 77 15.66 12.38 0.39
N ASP A 78 16.96 12.10 0.33
CA ASP A 78 17.54 11.32 -0.77
C ASP A 78 16.94 9.92 -0.84
N ARG A 79 16.95 9.19 0.28
CA ARG A 79 16.51 7.79 0.38
C ARG A 79 15.19 7.57 1.12
N HIS A 80 14.59 8.62 1.66
CA HIS A 80 13.37 8.51 2.46
C HIS A 80 12.47 9.72 2.29
N VAL A 81 11.19 9.53 2.54
CA VAL A 81 10.20 10.61 2.69
C VAL A 81 9.41 10.39 3.98
N VAL A 82 9.14 11.49 4.69
CA VAL A 82 8.48 11.47 5.99
C VAL A 82 7.21 12.31 5.92
N MET A 83 6.07 11.69 6.26
CA MET A 83 4.81 12.38 6.49
C MET A 83 4.57 12.47 8.00
N ASN A 84 4.12 13.63 8.49
CA ASN A 84 3.87 13.87 9.90
C ASN A 84 2.61 14.75 10.08
N ASN A 85 1.64 14.29 10.86
CA ASN A 85 0.46 15.07 11.24
C ASN A 85 0.36 15.29 12.75
N GLU A 86 1.53 15.28 13.42
CA GLU A 86 1.74 15.36 14.87
C GLU A 86 1.24 14.16 15.69
N ILE A 87 0.17 13.50 15.26
CA ILE A 87 -0.35 12.30 15.88
C ILE A 87 0.48 11.07 15.47
N LEU A 88 0.80 11.01 14.17
CA LEU A 88 1.48 9.90 13.52
C LEU A 88 2.59 10.42 12.62
N LYS A 89 3.74 9.74 12.65
CA LYS A 89 4.85 9.99 11.74
C LYS A 89 5.22 8.72 10.98
N VAL A 90 5.09 8.76 9.66
CA VAL A 90 5.36 7.62 8.76
C VAL A 90 6.60 7.93 7.93
N THR A 91 7.54 7.00 7.87
CA THR A 91 8.73 7.08 7.00
C THR A 91 8.65 6.01 5.93
N LEU A 92 8.82 6.44 4.68
CA LEU A 92 8.79 5.59 3.49
C LEU A 92 10.17 5.60 2.82
N ALA A 93 10.60 4.46 2.29
CA ALA A 93 11.80 4.36 1.44
C ALA A 93 11.53 5.01 0.09
N LYS A 94 12.52 5.74 -0.44
CA LYS A 94 12.45 6.45 -1.72
C LYS A 94 13.57 5.95 -2.65
N PRO A 95 13.25 5.49 -3.88
CA PRO A 95 11.91 5.46 -4.50
C PRO A 95 11.08 4.20 -4.20
N GLU A 96 11.54 3.27 -3.35
CA GLU A 96 10.97 1.92 -3.30
C GLU A 96 9.55 1.81 -2.74
N GLY A 97 9.10 2.76 -1.93
CA GLY A 97 7.75 2.80 -1.36
C GLY A 97 7.51 1.87 -0.17
N TYR A 98 8.56 1.27 0.41
CA TYR A 98 8.45 0.50 1.64
C TYR A 98 8.18 1.39 2.86
N VAL A 99 7.29 0.95 3.76
CA VAL A 99 7.08 1.62 5.05
C VAL A 99 8.16 1.15 6.02
N THR A 100 9.12 2.02 6.30
CA THR A 100 10.32 1.67 7.08
C THR A 100 10.18 2.03 8.56
N ARG A 101 9.30 2.98 8.89
CA ARG A 101 9.04 3.41 10.27
C ARG A 101 7.63 3.97 10.44
N ILE A 102 7.01 3.63 11.56
CA ILE A 102 5.77 4.26 12.03
C ILE A 102 6.01 4.68 13.48
N LYS A 103 5.92 5.98 13.79
CA LYS A 103 5.95 6.50 15.16
C LYS A 103 4.56 6.97 15.55
N TYR A 104 4.08 6.48 16.69
CA TYR A 104 2.76 6.78 17.24
C TYR A 104 2.84 6.77 18.76
N SER A 105 2.14 7.68 19.44
CA SER A 105 1.97 7.67 20.91
C SER A 105 3.28 7.45 21.70
N GLY A 106 4.31 8.26 21.40
CA GLY A 106 5.63 8.19 22.06
C GLY A 106 6.51 6.97 21.68
N MET A 107 6.00 6.02 20.89
CA MET A 107 6.78 4.87 20.44
C MET A 107 7.82 5.27 19.39
N LYS A 108 9.07 4.81 19.57
CA LYS A 108 10.18 5.09 18.64
C LYS A 108 9.98 4.49 17.24
N ASN A 109 9.37 3.31 17.18
CA ASN A 109 8.95 2.62 15.96
C ASN A 109 7.97 1.49 16.34
N VAL A 110 6.82 1.42 15.68
CA VAL A 110 5.85 0.33 15.82
C VAL A 110 6.27 -0.91 15.03
N LEU A 111 7.05 -0.72 13.96
CA LEU A 111 7.53 -1.82 13.11
C LEU A 111 8.73 -2.54 13.72
N GLN A 112 8.91 -3.82 13.38
CA GLN A 112 10.09 -4.61 13.76
C GLN A 112 11.39 -3.97 13.25
N ASN A 113 12.49 -4.27 13.94
CA ASN A 113 13.83 -3.84 13.54
C ASN A 113 14.47 -4.79 12.49
N ASN A 114 13.75 -5.06 11.40
CA ASN A 114 14.27 -5.85 10.27
C ASN A 114 14.95 -4.95 9.22
N GLN A 115 15.40 -5.53 8.10
CA GLN A 115 15.81 -4.75 6.93
C GLN A 115 14.65 -3.89 6.42
N GLU A 116 14.92 -2.69 5.89
CA GLU A 116 13.88 -1.69 5.56
C GLU A 116 12.78 -2.23 4.62
N HIS A 117 13.16 -3.06 3.65
CA HIS A 117 12.23 -3.67 2.70
C HIS A 117 11.38 -4.80 3.31
N ASP A 118 11.64 -5.20 4.55
CA ASP A 118 10.98 -6.31 5.26
C ASP A 118 10.31 -5.85 6.56
N ARG A 119 9.78 -4.63 6.56
CA ARG A 119 9.03 -4.05 7.68
C ARG A 119 7.58 -3.81 7.30
N GLY A 120 7.33 -2.86 6.41
CA GLY A 120 6.04 -2.61 5.79
C GLY A 120 6.18 -2.66 4.27
N TYR A 121 5.50 -3.59 3.62
CA TYR A 121 5.67 -3.83 2.18
C TYR A 121 4.37 -4.27 1.53
N TRP A 122 4.32 -4.11 0.22
CA TRP A 122 3.33 -4.71 -0.64
C TRP A 122 3.91 -5.94 -1.34
N ASP A 123 3.13 -6.98 -1.49
CA ASP A 123 3.48 -8.11 -2.34
C ASP A 123 2.28 -8.63 -3.13
N ILE A 124 2.59 -9.30 -4.24
CA ILE A 124 1.63 -9.92 -5.13
C ILE A 124 1.98 -11.39 -5.29
N VAL A 125 0.98 -12.25 -5.13
CA VAL A 125 1.07 -13.66 -5.48
C VAL A 125 0.48 -13.80 -6.87
N CYS A 126 1.33 -14.05 -7.86
CA CYS A 126 0.91 -14.12 -9.25
C CYS A 126 1.68 -15.19 -10.04
N GLY A 127 1.10 -15.64 -11.14
CA GLY A 127 1.69 -16.61 -12.05
C GLY A 127 1.38 -16.26 -13.51
N GLN A 128 2.13 -16.86 -14.43
CA GLN A 128 1.80 -16.85 -15.86
C GLN A 128 1.21 -18.21 -16.22
N PRO A 129 0.45 -18.36 -17.32
CA PRO A 129 -0.14 -19.65 -17.71
C PRO A 129 0.86 -20.81 -17.78
N THR A 130 2.14 -20.52 -18.02
CA THR A 130 3.23 -21.49 -18.13
C THR A 130 4.17 -21.53 -16.91
N LEU A 131 3.96 -20.68 -15.89
CA LEU A 131 4.81 -20.60 -14.69
C LEU A 131 4.02 -20.80 -13.39
N LYS A 132 4.59 -21.53 -12.43
CA LYS A 132 4.03 -21.67 -11.08
C LYS A 132 3.89 -20.29 -10.42
N ASN A 133 2.84 -20.12 -9.60
CA ASN A 133 2.63 -18.91 -8.82
C ASN A 133 3.87 -18.59 -7.97
N GLY A 134 4.36 -17.35 -8.08
CA GLY A 134 5.43 -16.78 -7.27
C GLY A 134 4.91 -15.67 -6.38
N VAL A 135 5.63 -15.38 -5.29
CA VAL A 135 5.39 -14.21 -4.44
C VAL A 135 6.40 -13.14 -4.84
N PHE A 136 5.92 -11.99 -5.29
CA PHE A 136 6.76 -10.90 -5.72
C PHE A 136 6.52 -9.67 -4.84
N ARG A 137 7.59 -9.14 -4.25
CA ARG A 137 7.52 -7.91 -3.48
C ARG A 137 7.44 -6.73 -4.43
N LEU A 138 6.43 -5.87 -4.26
CA LEU A 138 6.29 -4.67 -5.07
C LEU A 138 7.38 -3.69 -4.66
N ARG A 139 8.17 -3.28 -5.64
CA ARG A 139 9.23 -2.29 -5.47
C ARG A 139 9.03 -1.20 -6.49
N ALA A 140 8.91 0.04 -6.04
CA ALA A 140 8.83 1.20 -6.93
C ALA A 140 10.21 1.68 -7.37
N THR A 141 10.26 2.29 -8.55
CA THR A 141 11.47 2.89 -9.14
C THR A 141 11.32 4.40 -9.32
N ASN A 142 10.09 4.92 -9.22
CA ASN A 142 9.76 6.33 -9.30
C ASN A 142 9.02 6.79 -8.05
N PHE A 143 9.25 8.05 -7.67
CA PHE A 143 8.56 8.74 -6.58
C PHE A 143 8.03 10.08 -7.06
N SER A 144 6.81 10.44 -6.67
CA SER A 144 6.26 11.77 -6.90
C SER A 144 5.31 12.20 -5.79
N ILE A 145 5.10 13.51 -5.67
CA ILE A 145 4.10 14.12 -4.79
C ILE A 145 2.88 14.43 -5.64
N ILE A 146 1.71 13.94 -5.24
CA ILE A 146 0.44 14.15 -5.95
C ILE A 146 -0.33 15.31 -5.38
N THR A 147 -0.34 15.42 -4.05
CA THR A 147 -0.98 16.52 -3.35
C THR A 147 -0.17 16.85 -2.12
N GLN A 148 0.01 18.14 -1.86
CA GLN A 148 0.61 18.67 -0.65
C GLN A 148 -0.07 19.99 -0.32
N ASN A 149 -0.86 19.98 0.74
CA ASN A 149 -1.47 21.15 1.33
C ASN A 149 -1.60 20.94 2.85
N GLU A 150 -2.19 21.90 3.56
CA GLU A 150 -2.29 21.84 5.03
C GLU A 150 -3.10 20.64 5.52
N SER A 151 -4.16 20.26 4.81
CA SER A 151 -5.06 19.19 5.25
C SER A 151 -4.61 17.79 4.80
N GLN A 152 -3.79 17.70 3.74
CA GLN A 152 -3.46 16.43 3.10
C GLN A 152 -2.09 16.43 2.42
N VAL A 153 -1.40 15.31 2.57
CA VAL A 153 -0.30 14.89 1.70
C VAL A 153 -0.65 13.57 1.03
N GLU A 154 -0.41 13.48 -0.28
CA GLU A 154 -0.51 12.24 -1.06
C GLU A 154 0.77 12.01 -1.87
N LEU A 155 1.33 10.81 -1.75
CA LEU A 155 2.58 10.40 -2.37
C LEU A 155 2.35 9.23 -3.32
N SER A 156 3.13 9.19 -4.41
CA SER A 156 3.18 8.13 -5.41
C SER A 156 4.49 7.38 -5.36
N PHE A 157 4.41 6.06 -5.49
CA PHE A 157 5.55 5.17 -5.65
C PHE A 157 5.22 4.21 -6.78
N SER A 158 5.76 4.47 -7.97
CA SER A 158 5.35 3.77 -9.18
C SER A 158 6.48 2.98 -9.83
N ASN A 159 6.07 1.94 -10.55
CA ASN A 159 6.92 1.11 -11.38
C ASN A 159 6.15 0.67 -12.62
N THR A 160 6.86 0.55 -13.73
CA THR A 160 6.31 0.08 -15.00
C THR A 160 7.07 -1.16 -15.40
N TRP A 161 6.35 -2.19 -15.84
CA TRP A 161 6.97 -3.39 -16.37
C TRP A 161 7.96 -3.06 -17.50
N ASP A 162 9.15 -3.64 -17.40
CA ASP A 162 10.18 -3.57 -18.42
C ASP A 162 10.82 -4.97 -18.55
N PRO A 163 10.62 -5.68 -19.68
CA PRO A 163 11.17 -7.02 -19.89
C PRO A 163 12.70 -7.06 -19.88
N ASN A 164 13.36 -5.91 -20.08
CA ASN A 164 14.81 -5.77 -20.08
C ASN A 164 15.37 -5.30 -18.74
N SER A 165 14.52 -5.08 -17.73
CA SER A 165 14.95 -4.61 -16.43
C SER A 165 15.85 -5.63 -15.72
N GLU A 166 16.84 -5.13 -14.99
CA GLU A 166 17.59 -5.93 -14.02
C GLU A 166 16.80 -6.15 -12.72
N ASP A 167 15.79 -5.32 -12.46
CA ASP A 167 14.92 -5.50 -11.31
C ASP A 167 13.96 -6.68 -11.56
N TYR A 168 14.05 -7.68 -10.68
CA TYR A 168 13.34 -8.94 -10.84
C TYR A 168 11.81 -8.75 -10.85
N PHE A 169 11.27 -7.80 -10.08
CA PHE A 169 9.85 -7.49 -10.11
C PHE A 169 9.47 -6.83 -11.45
N SER A 170 10.17 -5.74 -11.83
CA SER A 170 9.93 -5.01 -13.09
C SER A 170 10.02 -5.90 -14.32
N LYS A 171 10.85 -6.95 -14.28
CA LYS A 171 10.98 -7.92 -15.36
C LYS A 171 9.88 -8.97 -15.36
N SER A 172 9.49 -9.46 -14.18
CA SER A 172 8.67 -10.68 -14.04
C SER A 172 7.17 -10.42 -13.99
N VAL A 173 6.75 -9.23 -13.56
CA VAL A 173 5.33 -8.91 -13.35
C VAL A 173 4.88 -7.86 -14.37
N PRO A 174 4.15 -8.25 -15.44
CA PRO A 174 3.72 -7.37 -16.51
C PRO A 174 2.57 -6.45 -16.10
N LEU A 175 2.83 -5.54 -15.15
CA LEU A 175 1.91 -4.52 -14.64
C LEU A 175 2.60 -3.17 -14.47
N LYS A 176 1.83 -2.11 -14.65
CA LYS A 176 2.10 -0.81 -14.05
C LYS A 176 1.55 -0.85 -12.65
N VAL A 177 2.36 -0.43 -11.69
CA VAL A 177 1.99 -0.37 -10.28
C VAL A 177 2.21 1.05 -9.82
N ASP A 178 1.24 1.60 -9.09
CA ASP A 178 1.37 2.88 -8.42
C ASP A 178 0.81 2.77 -7.01
N ILE A 179 1.72 2.68 -6.04
CA ILE A 179 1.39 2.65 -4.62
C ILE A 179 1.27 4.08 -4.12
N ARG A 180 0.16 4.35 -3.44
CA ARG A 180 -0.25 5.65 -2.96
C ARG A 180 -0.34 5.64 -1.45
N TYR A 181 0.24 6.67 -0.83
CA TYR A 181 0.11 6.89 0.60
C TYR A 181 -0.46 8.27 0.85
N ILE A 182 -1.52 8.35 1.67
CA ILE A 182 -2.17 9.61 2.03
C ILE A 182 -2.09 9.79 3.54
N MET A 183 -1.69 10.98 3.98
CA MET A 183 -1.79 11.41 5.37
C MET A 183 -2.71 12.63 5.44
N LEU A 184 -3.65 12.61 6.39
CA LEU A 184 -4.59 13.69 6.63
C LEU A 184 -4.28 14.37 7.96
N SER A 185 -4.49 15.69 8.02
CA SER A 185 -4.42 16.45 9.26
C SER A 185 -5.48 15.97 10.27
N GLY A 186 -5.13 15.93 11.56
CA GLY A 186 -6.05 15.57 12.65
C GLY A 186 -6.53 14.11 12.68
N ARG A 187 -5.98 13.22 11.84
CA ARG A 187 -6.39 11.80 11.78
C ARG A 187 -5.33 10.89 12.41
N PRO A 188 -5.71 9.94 13.29
CA PRO A 188 -4.77 9.00 13.92
C PRO A 188 -4.44 7.82 12.98
N GLY A 189 -3.95 8.11 11.78
CA GLY A 189 -3.72 7.11 10.75
C GLY A 189 -3.15 7.69 9.46
N PHE A 190 -2.84 6.79 8.53
CA PHE A 190 -2.55 7.10 7.14
C PHE A 190 -3.26 6.06 6.27
N TYR A 191 -3.56 6.45 5.04
CA TYR A 191 -4.20 5.61 4.06
C TYR A 191 -3.15 5.10 3.10
N ALA A 192 -3.32 3.85 2.66
CA ALA A 192 -2.48 3.26 1.65
C ALA A 192 -3.38 2.58 0.63
N TYR A 193 -3.15 2.84 -0.65
CA TYR A 193 -3.80 2.11 -1.72
C TYR A 193 -2.83 1.89 -2.88
N ALA A 194 -3.13 0.97 -3.79
CA ALA A 194 -2.31 0.74 -4.96
C ALA A 194 -3.17 0.59 -6.21
N ILE A 195 -2.73 1.20 -7.31
CA ILE A 195 -3.34 1.16 -8.63
C ILE A 195 -2.54 0.21 -9.52
N PHE A 196 -3.22 -0.72 -10.18
CA PHE A 196 -2.62 -1.66 -11.11
C PHE A 196 -3.23 -1.52 -12.49
N GLU A 197 -2.38 -1.39 -13.50
CA GLU A 197 -2.81 -1.32 -14.90
C GLU A 197 -2.01 -2.32 -15.74
N ARG A 198 -2.67 -2.94 -16.71
CA ARG A 198 -2.04 -3.86 -17.68
C ARG A 198 -2.28 -3.35 -19.09
N GLU A 199 -1.21 -3.21 -19.86
CA GLU A 199 -1.33 -2.93 -21.29
C GLU A 199 -1.77 -4.19 -22.05
N GLU A 200 -2.58 -3.99 -23.10
CA GLU A 200 -3.14 -5.08 -23.89
C GLU A 200 -2.07 -6.03 -24.47
N LYS A 201 -0.97 -5.43 -24.94
CA LYS A 201 0.14 -6.15 -25.60
C LYS A 201 1.10 -6.82 -24.63
N TRP A 202 0.93 -6.65 -23.32
CA TRP A 202 1.78 -7.27 -22.33
C TRP A 202 1.36 -8.72 -22.07
N PRO A 203 2.26 -9.59 -21.58
CA PRO A 203 1.93 -10.98 -21.27
C PRO A 203 0.74 -11.11 -20.32
N ALA A 204 0.00 -12.22 -20.44
CA ALA A 204 -1.07 -12.56 -19.51
C ALA A 204 -0.50 -12.81 -18.11
N LEU A 205 -1.23 -12.35 -17.10
CA LEU A 205 -0.86 -12.47 -15.69
C LEU A 205 -2.06 -12.91 -14.88
N TYR A 206 -1.90 -14.00 -14.14
CA TYR A 206 -2.88 -14.45 -13.16
C TYR A 206 -2.48 -13.94 -11.78
N VAL A 207 -3.35 -13.16 -11.14
CA VAL A 207 -3.14 -12.65 -9.77
C VAL A 207 -4.02 -13.43 -8.81
N ASP A 208 -3.39 -14.10 -7.85
CA ASP A 208 -4.05 -14.89 -6.81
C ASP A 208 -4.31 -14.05 -5.55
N GLN A 209 -3.30 -13.29 -5.13
CA GLN A 209 -3.38 -12.44 -3.94
C GLN A 209 -2.61 -11.14 -4.15
N LEU A 210 -3.13 -10.06 -3.57
CA LEU A 210 -2.41 -8.81 -3.38
C LEU A 210 -2.47 -8.46 -1.90
N ARG A 211 -1.32 -8.16 -1.29
CA ARG A 211 -1.22 -7.92 0.15
C ARG A 211 -0.42 -6.67 0.44
N ILE A 212 -0.82 -5.97 1.49
CA ILE A 212 0.04 -5.07 2.26
C ILE A 212 0.26 -5.70 3.63
N ALA A 213 1.52 -5.76 4.06
CA ALA A 213 1.92 -6.38 5.31
C ALA A 213 2.75 -5.41 6.16
N PHE A 214 2.47 -5.38 7.47
CA PHE A 214 3.26 -4.67 8.46
C PHE A 214 3.74 -5.66 9.53
N LYS A 215 5.06 -5.85 9.63
CA LYS A 215 5.71 -6.63 10.68
C LYS A 215 5.82 -5.77 11.93
N LEU A 216 5.08 -6.10 12.99
CA LEU A 216 4.99 -5.30 14.21
C LEU A 216 6.06 -5.71 15.21
N GLY A 217 6.73 -4.73 15.81
CA GLY A 217 7.68 -4.94 16.89
C GLY A 217 6.96 -5.36 18.16
N MET A 218 7.37 -6.48 18.76
CA MET A 218 6.94 -6.79 20.12
C MET A 218 7.53 -5.75 21.08
N LYS A 219 6.72 -5.24 22.01
CA LYS A 219 7.26 -4.56 23.18
C LYS A 219 8.04 -5.60 23.99
N LYS A 220 9.32 -5.34 24.24
CA LYS A 220 10.03 -5.99 25.35
C LYS A 220 9.68 -5.27 26.64
#